data_AF-A0A1G1YXJ1-F1
#
_entry.id   AF-A0A1G1YXJ1-F1
#
_cell.length_a   1.000
_cell.length_b   1.000
_cell.length_c   1.000
_cell.angle_alpha   90.00
_cell.angle_beta   90.00
_cell.angle_gamma   90.00
#
_symmetry.space_group_name_H-M   'P 1'
#
loop_
_entity.id
_entity.type
_entity.pdbx_description
1 polymer ?
#
loop_
_entity_poly.entity_id
_entity_poly.type
_entity_poly.pdbx_seq_one_letter_code
_entity_poly.pdbx_strand_id
1 'polypeptide(L)'
;MKVYKTKAAKLIGTNFYEINQIASSLYRQIKKKTKRRPYVRSAYFKKDKVFLELFWKHLFDKSNWRDRVRRLKYFPCALELIQNNRFEPASKENPNKPGEILHRFAGVTKDNDLFYVHIKEDKKSGQKYFMSVFPAGDK
;
A
#
# COMPACT_ATOMS: atom_id res chain seq x y z
N MET A 1 15.25 -6.64 7.26
CA MET A 1 14.21 -6.47 6.23
C MET A 1 14.90 -6.08 4.93
N LYS A 2 14.73 -6.86 3.85
CA LYS A 2 15.27 -6.52 2.52
C LYS A 2 14.35 -5.48 1.84
N VAL A 3 14.91 -4.72 0.90
CA VAL A 3 14.23 -3.60 0.24
C VAL A 3 14.03 -3.92 -1.24
N TYR A 4 12.81 -3.74 -1.75
CA TYR A 4 12.47 -3.96 -3.16
C TYR A 4 12.56 -2.65 -3.96
N LYS A 5 13.29 -2.64 -5.08
CA LYS A 5 13.36 -1.47 -5.98
C LYS A 5 12.20 -1.48 -6.96
N THR A 6 11.32 -0.48 -6.89
CA THR A 6 10.18 -0.36 -7.82
C THR A 6 10.57 0.29 -9.13
N LYS A 7 9.94 -0.14 -10.22
CA LYS A 7 10.05 0.48 -11.55
C LYS A 7 9.09 1.65 -11.73
N ALA A 8 7.95 1.60 -11.05
CA ALA A 8 6.95 2.66 -11.04
C ALA A 8 7.52 3.94 -10.44
N ALA A 9 7.13 5.06 -11.04
CA ALA A 9 7.42 6.39 -10.53
C ALA A 9 6.37 6.80 -9.49
N LYS A 10 6.77 7.67 -8.56
CA LYS A 10 5.83 8.40 -7.71
C LYS A 10 4.92 9.25 -8.59
N LEU A 11 3.68 9.48 -8.13
CA LEU A 11 2.82 10.46 -8.78
C LEU A 11 3.40 11.87 -8.60
N ILE A 12 3.40 12.64 -9.68
CA ILE A 12 3.84 14.03 -9.73
C ILE A 12 2.65 14.93 -9.36
N GLY A 13 2.94 16.07 -8.72
CA GLY A 13 1.94 17.07 -8.33
C GLY A 13 2.11 17.50 -6.88
N THR A 14 1.43 18.58 -6.49
CA THR A 14 1.40 19.09 -5.11
C THR A 14 -0.01 19.15 -4.57
N ASN A 15 -1.00 19.25 -5.46
CA ASN A 15 -2.42 19.31 -5.13
C ASN A 15 -3.00 17.89 -4.94
N PHE A 16 -3.78 17.72 -3.87
CA PHE A 16 -4.50 16.48 -3.61
C PHE A 16 -5.46 16.11 -4.74
N TYR A 17 -6.17 17.08 -5.32
CA TYR A 17 -7.15 16.83 -6.37
C TYR A 17 -6.53 16.13 -7.59
N GLU A 18 -5.44 16.68 -8.12
CA GLU A 18 -4.72 16.14 -9.28
C GLU A 18 -4.19 14.73 -9.02
N ILE A 19 -3.50 14.56 -7.89
CA ILE A 19 -2.91 13.26 -7.52
C ILE A 19 -4.01 12.23 -7.29
N ASN A 20 -5.13 12.64 -6.69
CA ASN A 20 -6.27 11.75 -6.45
C ASN A 20 -6.97 11.34 -7.75
N GLN A 21 -7.05 12.21 -8.76
CA GLN A 21 -7.59 11.82 -10.08
C GLN A 21 -6.74 10.72 -10.72
N ILE A 22 -5.41 10.87 -10.71
CA ILE A 22 -4.50 9.88 -11.28
C ILE A 22 -4.56 8.56 -10.50
N ALA A 23 -4.47 8.62 -9.17
CA ALA A 23 -4.57 7.44 -8.31
C ALA A 23 -5.93 6.75 -8.43
N SER A 24 -7.01 7.52 -8.53
CA SER A 24 -8.37 6.99 -8.74
C SER A 24 -8.52 6.31 -10.09
N SER A 25 -7.88 6.83 -11.15
CA SER A 25 -7.87 6.18 -12.47
C SER A 25 -7.22 4.80 -12.40
N LEU A 26 -6.04 4.70 -11.78
CA LEU A 26 -5.36 3.42 -11.51
C LEU A 26 -6.26 2.45 -10.71
N TYR A 27 -6.88 2.97 -9.65
CA TYR A 27 -7.78 2.16 -8.81
C TYR A 27 -9.04 1.70 -9.56
N ARG A 28 -9.61 2.55 -10.43
CA ARG A 28 -10.75 2.19 -11.30
C ARG A 28 -10.38 1.07 -12.27
N GLN A 29 -9.16 1.09 -12.82
CA GLN A 29 -8.69 0.00 -13.68
C GLN A 29 -8.61 -1.33 -12.91
N ILE A 30 -8.13 -1.31 -11.67
CA ILE A 30 -8.12 -2.52 -10.81
C ILE A 30 -9.54 -2.96 -10.50
N LYS A 31 -10.43 -2.03 -10.13
CA LYS A 31 -11.86 -2.28 -9.90
C LYS A 31 -12.49 -3.01 -11.09
N LYS A 32 -12.29 -2.53 -12.32
CA LYS A 32 -12.82 -3.18 -13.54
C LYS A 32 -12.33 -4.62 -13.72
N LYS A 33 -11.10 -4.94 -13.30
CA LYS A 33 -10.51 -6.29 -13.39
C LYS A 33 -10.94 -7.22 -12.25
N THR A 34 -11.64 -6.71 -11.24
CA THR A 34 -12.02 -7.46 -10.03
C THR A 34 -13.54 -7.48 -9.86
N LYS A 35 -14.13 -8.57 -9.37
CA LYS A 35 -15.59 -8.70 -9.31
C LYS A 35 -16.24 -7.95 -8.13
N ARG A 36 -15.88 -8.31 -6.90
CA ARG A 36 -16.55 -7.82 -5.66
C ARG A 36 -15.74 -6.74 -4.96
N ARG A 37 -14.62 -7.15 -4.36
CA ARG A 37 -13.68 -6.25 -3.68
C ARG A 37 -12.45 -6.04 -4.54
N PRO A 38 -11.95 -4.80 -4.70
CA PRO A 38 -10.69 -4.55 -5.40
C PRO A 38 -9.51 -5.12 -4.64
N TYR A 39 -8.67 -5.87 -5.33
CA TYR A 39 -7.47 -6.48 -4.78
C TYR A 39 -6.35 -6.52 -5.80
N VAL A 40 -5.12 -6.66 -5.30
CA VAL A 40 -3.96 -7.12 -6.07
C VAL A 40 -3.47 -8.44 -5.50
N ARG A 41 -2.78 -9.25 -6.30
CA ARG A 41 -2.20 -10.52 -5.84
C ARG A 41 -0.75 -10.30 -5.43
N SER A 42 -0.37 -10.71 -4.23
CA SER A 42 1.00 -10.50 -3.74
C SER A 42 1.93 -11.65 -4.08
N ALA A 43 3.14 -11.36 -4.57
CA ALA A 43 4.14 -12.40 -4.84
C ALA A 43 4.68 -13.05 -3.55
N TYR A 44 4.85 -12.28 -2.47
CA TYR A 44 5.28 -12.81 -1.17
C TYR A 44 4.24 -13.78 -0.58
N PHE A 45 2.97 -13.39 -0.57
CA PHE A 45 1.88 -14.21 -0.02
C PHE A 45 1.36 -15.27 -1.02
N LYS A 46 2.24 -15.90 -1.81
CA LYS A 46 1.87 -16.98 -2.76
C LYS A 46 0.67 -16.64 -3.67
N LYS A 47 0.60 -15.40 -4.17
CA LYS A 47 -0.49 -14.86 -5.01
C LYS A 47 -1.86 -14.72 -4.31
N ASP A 48 -1.87 -14.69 -2.98
CA ASP A 48 -3.03 -14.30 -2.18
C ASP A 48 -3.48 -12.86 -2.48
N LYS A 49 -4.77 -12.62 -2.23
CA LYS A 49 -5.41 -11.33 -2.44
C LYS A 49 -5.04 -10.37 -1.31
N VAL A 50 -4.59 -9.18 -1.69
CA VAL A 50 -4.44 -8.02 -0.82
C VAL A 50 -5.50 -7.00 -1.23
N PHE A 51 -6.52 -6.84 -0.39
CA PHE A 51 -7.65 -5.94 -0.65
C PHE A 51 -7.25 -4.47 -0.45
N LEU A 52 -7.75 -3.60 -1.32
CA LEU A 52 -7.31 -2.20 -1.41
C LEU A 52 -8.23 -1.20 -0.71
N GLU A 53 -9.43 -1.61 -0.31
CA GLU A 53 -10.44 -0.69 0.26
C GLU A 53 -9.97 -0.03 1.55
N LEU A 54 -9.23 -0.77 2.38
CA LEU A 54 -8.74 -0.28 3.67
C LEU A 54 -7.80 0.91 3.50
N PHE A 55 -6.97 0.92 2.46
CA PHE A 55 -6.06 2.03 2.17
C PHE A 55 -6.81 3.35 1.98
N TRP A 56 -7.89 3.35 1.19
CA TRP A 56 -8.66 4.56 0.93
C TRP A 56 -9.32 5.09 2.21
N LYS A 57 -9.89 4.19 3.02
CA LYS A 57 -10.44 4.57 4.33
C LYS A 57 -9.37 5.23 5.20
N HIS A 58 -8.23 4.56 5.40
CA HIS A 58 -7.14 5.09 6.22
C HIS A 58 -6.52 6.38 5.67
N LEU A 59 -6.52 6.56 4.35
CA LEU A 59 -6.04 7.78 3.72
C LEU A 59 -6.96 8.96 4.05
N PHE A 60 -8.27 8.79 3.91
CA PHE A 60 -9.25 9.86 4.19
C PHE A 60 -9.45 10.11 5.69
N ASP A 61 -9.18 9.11 6.55
CA ASP A 61 -9.16 9.29 8.01
C ASP A 61 -8.04 10.24 8.48
N LYS A 62 -7.02 10.51 7.64
CA LYS A 62 -5.99 11.51 7.98
C LYS A 62 -6.56 12.91 7.88
N SER A 63 -6.52 13.68 8.96
CA SER A 63 -6.96 15.08 8.98
C SER A 63 -6.05 16.00 8.17
N ASN A 64 -4.75 15.69 8.08
CA ASN A 64 -3.79 16.50 7.32
C ASN A 64 -3.79 16.17 5.81
N TRP A 65 -4.19 17.13 4.98
CA TRP A 65 -4.20 16.98 3.52
C TRP A 65 -2.79 16.75 2.93
N ARG A 66 -1.75 17.34 3.52
CA ARG A 66 -0.36 17.14 3.07
C ARG A 66 0.06 15.69 3.25
N ASP A 67 -0.39 15.04 4.32
CA ASP A 67 -0.13 13.61 4.55
C ASP A 67 -0.86 12.75 3.54
N ARG A 68 -2.12 13.09 3.22
CA ARG A 68 -2.86 12.40 2.16
C ARG A 68 -2.10 12.46 0.84
N VAL A 69 -1.64 13.65 0.46
CA VAL A 69 -0.83 13.87 -0.75
C VAL A 69 0.45 13.04 -0.70
N ARG A 70 1.25 13.18 0.38
CA ARG A 70 2.53 12.47 0.52
C ARG A 70 2.37 10.97 0.38
N ARG A 71 1.35 10.37 1.02
CA ARG A 71 1.08 8.93 0.95
C ARG A 71 0.56 8.50 -0.43
N LEU A 72 -0.39 9.26 -1.00
CA LEU A 72 -1.02 8.92 -2.27
C LEU A 72 -0.03 8.96 -3.45
N LYS A 73 1.02 9.80 -3.37
CA LYS A 73 2.11 9.80 -4.37
C LYS A 73 2.80 8.44 -4.52
N TYR A 74 2.90 7.67 -3.46
CA TYR A 74 3.54 6.34 -3.47
C TYR A 74 2.56 5.22 -3.84
N PHE A 75 1.29 5.51 -4.11
CA PHE A 75 0.29 4.50 -4.46
C PHE A 75 0.72 3.55 -5.61
N PRO A 76 1.17 4.03 -6.78
CA PRO A 76 1.64 3.12 -7.84
C PRO A 76 2.84 2.26 -7.41
N CYS A 77 3.81 2.83 -6.69
CA CYS A 77 4.97 2.11 -6.16
C CYS A 77 4.54 1.03 -5.16
N ALA A 78 3.58 1.34 -4.29
CA ALA A 78 3.03 0.39 -3.34
C ALA A 78 2.37 -0.80 -4.04
N LEU A 79 1.54 -0.54 -5.05
CA LEU A 79 0.88 -1.60 -5.81
C LEU A 79 1.89 -2.54 -6.48
N GLU A 80 2.91 -1.99 -7.14
CA GLU A 80 3.97 -2.79 -7.76
C GLU A 80 4.74 -3.61 -6.72
N LEU A 81 5.11 -2.98 -5.60
CA LEU A 81 5.80 -3.65 -4.51
C LEU A 81 4.98 -4.84 -4.01
N ILE A 82 3.69 -4.66 -3.77
CA ILE A 82 2.83 -5.74 -3.29
C ILE A 82 2.80 -6.88 -4.31
N GLN A 83 2.67 -6.55 -5.60
CA GLN A 83 2.51 -7.52 -6.68
C GLN A 83 3.76 -8.35 -6.97
N ASN A 84 4.95 -7.75 -6.83
CA ASN A 84 6.20 -8.33 -7.35
C ASN A 84 7.20 -8.69 -6.26
N ASN A 85 7.15 -8.06 -5.10
CA ASN A 85 8.10 -8.35 -4.03
C ASN A 85 7.89 -9.75 -3.43
N ARG A 86 8.99 -10.49 -3.27
CA ARG A 86 9.05 -11.78 -2.56
C ARG A 86 9.85 -11.72 -1.26
N PHE A 87 10.40 -10.56 -0.92
CA PHE A 87 11.19 -10.41 0.30
C PHE A 87 10.30 -10.40 1.53
N GLU A 88 10.83 -11.00 2.60
CA GLU A 88 10.17 -11.09 3.89
C GLU A 88 9.95 -9.69 4.53
N PRO A 89 8.71 -9.35 4.90
CA PRO A 89 8.38 -8.14 5.64
C PRO A 89 8.74 -8.27 7.12
N ALA A 90 8.95 -7.13 7.78
CA ALA A 90 8.89 -7.09 9.23
C ALA A 90 7.44 -7.29 9.67
N SER A 91 7.15 -8.39 10.38
CA SER A 91 5.80 -8.76 10.80
C SER A 91 5.70 -8.71 12.32
N LYS A 92 4.59 -8.16 12.84
CA LYS A 92 4.30 -8.15 14.28
C LYS A 92 2.81 -8.28 14.52
N GLU A 93 2.43 -8.81 15.67
CA GLU A 93 1.03 -8.76 16.10
C GLU A 93 0.59 -7.32 16.34
N ASN A 94 -0.67 -7.03 16.05
CA ASN A 94 -1.24 -5.73 16.35
C ASN A 94 -1.49 -5.65 17.87
N PRO A 95 -0.79 -4.77 18.63
CA PRO A 95 -0.93 -4.69 20.08
C PRO A 95 -2.35 -4.33 20.52
N ASN A 96 -3.08 -3.59 19.68
CA ASN A 96 -4.44 -3.15 19.96
C ASN A 96 -5.50 -4.19 19.56
N LYS A 97 -5.13 -5.18 18.72
CA LYS A 97 -6.04 -6.20 18.17
C LYS A 97 -5.28 -7.51 17.92
N PRO A 98 -5.18 -8.40 18.93
CA PRO A 98 -4.38 -9.63 18.84
C PRO A 98 -4.74 -10.58 17.70
N GLY A 99 -5.97 -10.48 17.15
CA GLY A 99 -6.42 -11.20 15.97
C GLY A 99 -5.83 -10.73 14.63
N GLU A 100 -4.95 -9.71 14.65
CA GLU A 100 -4.37 -9.12 13.44
C GLU A 100 -2.84 -9.18 13.46
N ILE A 101 -2.24 -9.39 12.28
CA ILE A 101 -0.79 -9.26 12.04
C ILE A 101 -0.56 -8.05 11.14
N LEU A 102 0.46 -7.26 11.45
CA LEU A 102 0.89 -6.10 10.66
C LEU A 102 2.21 -6.43 9.98
N HIS A 103 2.17 -6.52 8.64
CA HIS A 103 3.34 -6.70 7.80
C HIS A 103 3.81 -5.35 7.26
N ARG A 104 5.08 -5.03 7.51
CA ARG A 104 5.76 -3.86 6.95
C ARG A 104 6.75 -4.32 5.89
N PHE A 105 6.51 -3.91 4.66
CA PHE A 105 7.43 -4.09 3.55
C PHE A 105 8.19 -2.79 3.28
N ALA A 106 9.45 -2.91 2.86
CA ALA A 106 10.27 -1.78 2.44
C ALA A 106 10.45 -1.77 0.93
N GLY A 107 10.26 -0.59 0.34
CA GLY A 107 10.47 -0.33 -1.07
C GLY A 107 11.36 0.88 -1.26
N VAL A 108 12.07 0.92 -2.38
CA VAL A 108 12.80 2.10 -2.84
C VAL A 108 12.31 2.46 -4.23
N THR A 109 12.00 3.74 -4.46
CA THR A 109 11.56 4.24 -5.76
C THR A 109 12.68 4.18 -6.79
N LYS A 110 12.35 4.40 -8.07
CA LYS A 110 13.37 4.57 -9.12
C LYS A 110 14.36 5.72 -8.80
N ASP A 111 13.88 6.73 -8.06
CA ASP A 111 14.63 7.93 -7.64
C ASP A 111 15.36 7.72 -6.29
N ASN A 112 15.45 6.48 -5.82
CA ASN A 112 16.09 6.06 -4.58
C ASN A 112 15.43 6.54 -3.27
N ASP A 113 14.16 6.96 -3.30
CA ASP A 113 13.43 7.28 -2.07
C ASP A 113 12.95 6.00 -1.37
N LEU A 114 13.32 5.84 -0.10
CA LEU A 114 12.83 4.76 0.74
C LEU A 114 11.38 5.03 1.18
N PHE A 115 10.53 4.00 1.10
CA PHE A 115 9.15 4.03 1.56
C PHE A 115 8.74 2.68 2.16
N TYR A 116 7.65 2.69 2.92
CA TYR A 116 7.10 1.51 3.54
C TYR A 116 5.65 1.28 3.16
N VAL A 117 5.29 0.00 2.99
CA VAL A 117 3.93 -0.47 2.78
C VAL A 117 3.50 -1.28 3.98
N HIS A 118 2.36 -0.94 4.57
CA HIS A 118 1.71 -1.71 5.62
C HIS A 118 0.57 -2.53 5.05
N ILE A 119 0.60 -3.82 5.35
CA ILE A 119 -0.49 -4.77 5.09
C ILE A 119 -0.94 -5.32 6.43
N LYS A 120 -2.26 -5.30 6.62
CA LYS A 120 -2.92 -5.95 7.75
C LYS A 120 -3.38 -7.33 7.34
N GLU A 121 -3.09 -8.35 8.12
CA GLU A 121 -3.60 -9.71 7.96
C GLU A 121 -4.53 -10.04 9.13
N ASP A 122 -5.70 -10.58 8.82
CA ASP A 122 -6.64 -11.12 9.80
C ASP A 122 -6.31 -12.60 10.05
N LYS A 123 -5.94 -12.96 11.29
CA LYS A 123 -5.46 -14.31 11.64
C LYS A 123 -6.53 -15.39 11.43
N LYS A 124 -7.81 -15.05 11.63
CA LYS A 124 -8.92 -16.02 11.55
C LYS A 124 -9.22 -16.40 10.10
N SER A 125 -9.23 -15.42 9.22
CA SER A 125 -9.61 -15.58 7.81
C SER A 125 -8.43 -15.66 6.85
N GLY A 126 -7.22 -15.33 7.30
CA GLY A 126 -6.02 -15.17 6.47
C GLY A 126 -6.09 -14.00 5.48
N GLN A 127 -7.14 -13.18 5.56
CA GLN A 127 -7.38 -12.10 4.60
C GLN A 127 -6.42 -10.93 4.84
N LYS A 128 -5.89 -10.40 3.74
CA LYS A 128 -4.86 -9.37 3.74
C LYS A 128 -5.41 -8.07 3.16
N TYR A 129 -5.07 -6.96 3.78
CA TYR A 129 -5.60 -5.64 3.47
C TYR A 129 -4.44 -4.65 3.36
N PHE A 130 -4.32 -3.98 2.21
CA PHE A 130 -3.40 -2.86 2.07
C PHE A 130 -3.90 -1.71 2.94
N MET A 131 -3.13 -1.37 3.97
CA MET A 131 -3.55 -0.43 5.01
C MET A 131 -2.98 0.97 4.77
N SER A 132 -1.68 1.08 4.50
CA SER A 132 -1.06 2.39 4.24
C SER A 132 0.27 2.28 3.51
N VAL A 133 0.67 3.37 2.85
CA VAL A 133 2.02 3.59 2.33
C VAL A 133 2.52 4.96 2.80
N PHE A 134 3.82 5.08 3.10
CA PHE A 134 4.43 6.35 3.54
C PHE A 134 5.96 6.34 3.31
N PRO A 135 6.59 7.51 3.07
CA PRO A 135 8.04 7.64 2.93
C PRO A 135 8.77 7.35 4.25
N ALA A 136 10.03 6.93 4.17
CA ALA A 136 10.92 6.91 5.33
C ALA A 136 11.16 8.35 5.81
N GLY A 137 10.85 8.62 7.07
CA GLY A 137 10.91 9.97 7.65
C GLY A 137 9.54 10.58 7.99
N ASP A 138 8.43 9.95 7.58
CA ASP A 138 7.13 10.24 8.17
C ASP A 138 7.11 9.75 9.62
N LYS A 139 7.20 10.69 10.58
CA LYS A 139 6.84 10.48 11.98
C LYS A 139 5.36 10.77 12.18
#